data_AF-A0A433CVW6-F1
#
_entry.id   AF-A0A433CVW6-F1
#
_cell.length_a   1.000
_cell.length_b   1.000
_cell.length_c   1.000
_cell.angle_alpha   90.00
_cell.angle_beta   90.00
_cell.angle_gamma   90.00
#
_symmetry.space_group_name_H-M   'P 1'
#
loop_
_entity.id
_entity.type
_entity.pdbx_description
1 polymer ?
#
loop_
_entity_poly.entity_id
_entity_poly.type
_entity_poly.pdbx_seq_one_letter_code
_entity_poly.pdbx_strand_id
1 'polypeptide(L)'
;MRSLLILAIIALVVKTTMVEASPLAPRAALPVNGRNQKCGAKVATCAPGLCCSSHGYCGSGPAWCGTGCNKAYGTCYGTNSTVISQQGEKCGATFGKCDTTINLCCSSAGLCGPTSTNGNVTAFCGTGCQAAYGKCGVTGYVSKIGTIESKCGQGVGVCGDGSCCSSAGVCGYTDAFCSSDNGCQDAFGACDNPFADYYEDCLAVPKSFAYTFDDGPHPTNTEMLLDYLKSVNTTVTFFLNGHNQITYDGPHPGMYAMNKTIKRAYNEGHQLCAHGWAHVDANDLDGTNTTYEFIKTLHAFADILGVVPTCGRFPYGDYTDEALRVAYGLGLTMFQWNLDPMDWENNPSATEIKTITAAATNPSTNYGYLLLDHDVQDNTANFNATYAPPLAKRGIDYLISKKYKMVKVNECAGKGPMYRAPRPSDYKCGPTGCM
;
A
#
# COMPACT_ATOMS: atom_id res chain seq x y z
N MET A 1 87.72 -15.13 -9.65
CA MET A 1 87.25 -16.28 -10.46
C MET A 1 86.16 -15.78 -11.39
N ARG A 2 86.39 -15.83 -12.70
CA ARG A 2 85.57 -15.27 -13.78
C ARG A 2 84.80 -16.39 -14.51
N SER A 3 83.59 -16.06 -15.02
CA SER A 3 83.01 -16.39 -16.35
C SER A 3 82.97 -17.85 -16.84
N LEU A 4 82.04 -18.35 -17.67
CA LEU A 4 80.75 -18.00 -18.31
C LEU A 4 80.42 -19.23 -19.22
N LEU A 5 79.19 -19.34 -19.75
CA LEU A 5 78.77 -20.07 -20.99
C LEU A 5 78.65 -21.63 -20.91
N ILE A 6 77.75 -22.38 -21.58
CA ILE A 6 76.96 -22.24 -22.85
C ILE A 6 75.76 -23.25 -22.90
N LEU A 7 74.71 -22.80 -23.62
CA LEU A 7 73.57 -23.41 -24.35
C LEU A 7 73.29 -24.95 -24.38
N ALA A 8 71.99 -25.30 -24.48
CA ALA A 8 71.38 -25.91 -25.68
C ALA A 8 69.83 -25.88 -25.65
N ILE A 9 69.25 -25.61 -26.82
CA ILE A 9 67.82 -25.43 -27.15
C ILE A 9 67.28 -26.74 -27.75
N ILE A 10 66.07 -27.18 -27.37
CA ILE A 10 65.23 -28.05 -28.21
C ILE A 10 63.77 -27.55 -28.15
N ALA A 11 63.27 -27.12 -29.31
CA ALA A 11 61.89 -26.73 -29.54
C ALA A 11 61.06 -27.98 -29.93
N LEU A 12 59.92 -28.20 -29.25
CA LEU A 12 58.93 -29.19 -29.67
C LEU A 12 57.79 -28.46 -30.42
N VAL A 13 57.68 -28.73 -31.72
CA VAL A 13 56.57 -28.26 -32.56
C VAL A 13 55.45 -29.29 -32.49
N VAL A 14 54.34 -28.97 -31.83
CA VAL A 14 53.10 -29.74 -31.94
C VAL A 14 52.19 -29.03 -32.93
N LYS A 15 52.02 -29.62 -34.12
CA LYS A 15 50.99 -29.22 -35.08
C LYS A 15 49.62 -29.63 -34.55
N THR A 16 48.82 -28.67 -34.11
CA THR A 16 47.37 -28.85 -33.94
C THR A 16 46.66 -28.40 -35.21
N THR A 17 46.10 -29.36 -35.94
CA THR A 17 45.17 -29.11 -37.04
C THR A 17 43.86 -28.55 -36.48
N MET A 18 43.52 -27.31 -36.83
CA MET A 18 42.18 -26.78 -36.57
C MET A 18 41.19 -27.41 -37.54
N VAL A 19 40.24 -28.17 -37.00
CA VAL A 19 39.01 -28.55 -37.70
C VAL A 19 38.04 -27.40 -37.48
N GLU A 20 37.76 -26.62 -38.53
CA GLU A 20 36.65 -25.67 -38.52
C GLU A 20 35.33 -26.45 -38.42
N ALA A 21 34.63 -26.28 -37.30
CA ALA A 21 33.26 -26.72 -37.18
C ALA A 21 32.37 -25.77 -38.00
N SER A 22 31.70 -26.31 -39.02
CA SER A 22 30.58 -25.63 -39.67
C SER A 22 29.51 -25.29 -38.63
N PRO A 23 28.92 -24.08 -38.63
CA PRO A 23 27.88 -23.74 -37.67
C PRO A 23 26.63 -24.58 -37.97
N LEU A 24 26.25 -25.43 -37.02
CA LEU A 24 24.94 -26.09 -37.02
C LEU A 24 23.86 -25.00 -36.99
N ALA A 25 22.91 -25.07 -37.92
CA ALA A 25 21.73 -24.22 -37.91
C ALA A 25 21.02 -24.31 -36.55
N PRO A 26 20.58 -23.19 -35.94
CA PRO A 26 19.93 -23.23 -34.64
C PRO A 26 18.61 -23.99 -34.74
N ARG A 27 18.45 -25.06 -33.96
CA ARG A 27 17.15 -25.73 -33.77
C ARG A 27 16.14 -24.70 -33.26
N ALA A 28 14.99 -24.57 -33.93
CA ALA A 28 13.90 -23.73 -33.49
C ALA A 28 13.43 -24.17 -32.09
N ALA A 29 13.31 -23.23 -31.16
CA ALA A 29 12.87 -23.51 -29.80
C ALA A 29 11.37 -23.84 -29.78
N LEU A 30 10.98 -24.88 -29.05
CA LEU A 30 9.59 -25.35 -28.96
C LEU A 30 8.68 -24.29 -28.33
N PRO A 31 7.39 -24.24 -28.72
CA PRO A 31 6.45 -23.28 -28.16
C PRO A 31 6.07 -23.64 -26.71
N VAL A 32 6.04 -22.64 -25.84
CA VAL A 32 5.47 -22.73 -24.49
C VAL A 32 4.00 -22.33 -24.49
N ASN A 33 3.14 -23.20 -23.95
CA ASN A 33 1.68 -23.10 -24.07
C ASN A 33 1.01 -22.19 -23.01
N GLY A 34 1.77 -21.45 -22.20
CA GLY A 34 1.22 -20.67 -21.08
C GLY A 34 1.89 -19.31 -20.85
N ARG A 35 1.18 -18.46 -20.09
CA ARG A 35 1.64 -17.14 -19.63
C ARG A 35 2.73 -17.31 -18.55
N ASN A 36 3.58 -16.30 -18.38
CA ASN A 36 4.70 -16.27 -17.41
C ASN A 36 5.75 -17.37 -17.56
N GLN A 37 5.74 -18.09 -18.69
CA GLN A 37 6.79 -19.04 -19.03
C GLN A 37 7.97 -18.32 -19.68
N LYS A 38 9.19 -18.80 -19.39
CA LYS A 38 10.41 -18.19 -19.94
C LYS A 38 10.47 -18.36 -21.45
N CYS A 39 10.90 -17.31 -22.14
CA CYS A 39 11.04 -17.25 -23.59
C CYS A 39 12.29 -16.48 -23.98
N GLY A 40 12.72 -16.64 -25.24
CA GLY A 40 13.90 -15.97 -25.76
C GLY A 40 14.83 -16.93 -26.49
N ALA A 41 15.97 -16.39 -26.92
CA ALA A 41 16.98 -17.12 -27.67
C ALA A 41 17.41 -18.40 -26.93
N LYS A 42 17.27 -19.56 -27.58
CA LYS A 42 17.63 -20.89 -27.03
C LYS A 42 16.82 -21.34 -25.81
N VAL A 43 15.73 -20.65 -25.46
CA VAL A 43 14.82 -21.03 -24.37
C VAL A 43 13.55 -21.63 -24.94
N ALA A 44 12.64 -20.79 -25.44
CA ALA A 44 11.36 -21.18 -26.02
C ALA A 44 10.79 -20.02 -26.83
N THR A 45 9.89 -20.35 -27.75
CA THR A 45 9.01 -19.37 -28.38
C THR A 45 7.67 -19.37 -27.64
N CYS A 46 6.99 -18.23 -27.55
CA CYS A 46 5.66 -18.19 -26.94
C CYS A 46 4.63 -18.80 -27.88
N ALA A 47 3.60 -19.45 -27.32
CA ALA A 47 2.47 -19.95 -28.09
C ALA A 47 1.79 -18.82 -28.90
N PRO A 48 1.15 -19.15 -30.04
CA PRO A 48 0.42 -18.17 -30.85
C PRO A 48 -0.56 -17.35 -30.01
N GLY A 49 -0.44 -16.02 -30.06
CA GLY A 49 -1.26 -15.10 -29.27
C GLY A 49 -0.54 -14.51 -28.04
N LEU A 50 0.57 -15.10 -27.61
CA LEU A 50 1.44 -14.59 -26.55
C LEU A 50 2.73 -13.98 -27.14
N CYS A 51 3.25 -12.95 -26.49
CA CYS A 51 4.53 -12.37 -26.82
C CYS A 51 5.56 -12.48 -25.70
N CYS A 52 6.82 -12.58 -26.10
CA CYS A 52 7.96 -12.54 -25.21
C CYS A 52 8.32 -11.09 -24.86
N SER A 53 8.27 -10.73 -23.57
CA SER A 53 8.67 -9.41 -23.09
C SER A 53 10.19 -9.20 -23.19
N SER A 54 10.63 -7.96 -23.02
CA SER A 54 12.04 -7.61 -22.80
C SER A 54 12.68 -8.36 -21.62
N HIS A 55 11.86 -8.81 -20.66
CA HIS A 55 12.29 -9.57 -19.49
C HIS A 55 12.33 -11.09 -19.71
N GLY A 56 12.01 -11.57 -20.92
CA GLY A 56 12.12 -12.98 -21.28
C GLY A 56 10.96 -13.85 -20.78
N TYR A 57 9.74 -13.31 -20.69
CA TYR A 57 8.55 -14.06 -20.30
C TYR A 57 7.37 -13.87 -21.25
N CYS A 58 6.61 -14.94 -21.49
CA CYS A 58 5.43 -14.93 -22.35
C CYS A 58 4.20 -14.27 -21.70
N GLY A 59 3.52 -13.38 -22.42
CA GLY A 59 2.27 -12.75 -21.96
C GLY A 59 1.53 -12.04 -23.09
N SER A 60 0.30 -11.58 -22.82
CA SER A 60 -0.53 -10.85 -23.81
C SER A 60 -1.16 -9.58 -23.27
N GLY A 61 -0.76 -9.12 -22.09
CA GLY A 61 -1.23 -7.84 -21.54
C GLY A 61 -0.57 -6.63 -22.22
N PRO A 62 -0.98 -5.39 -21.90
CA PRO A 62 -0.40 -4.17 -22.46
C PRO A 62 1.13 -4.07 -22.32
N ALA A 63 1.69 -4.59 -21.23
CA ALA A 63 3.13 -4.63 -21.01
C ALA A 63 3.91 -5.53 -22.00
N TRP A 64 3.25 -6.51 -22.61
CA TRP A 64 3.83 -7.39 -23.65
C TRP A 64 3.44 -6.92 -25.05
N CYS A 65 2.16 -6.61 -25.24
CA CYS A 65 1.54 -6.37 -26.54
C CYS A 65 1.25 -4.92 -26.88
N GLY A 66 1.72 -3.99 -26.06
CA GLY A 66 1.87 -2.58 -26.42
C GLY A 66 3.08 -2.38 -27.34
N THR A 67 4.21 -1.94 -26.77
CA THR A 67 5.44 -1.59 -27.53
C THR A 67 6.60 -2.57 -27.35
N GLY A 68 6.51 -3.52 -26.41
CA GLY A 68 7.64 -4.35 -25.96
C GLY A 68 7.74 -5.78 -26.53
N CYS A 69 7.00 -6.09 -27.60
CA CYS A 69 6.91 -7.46 -28.08
C CYS A 69 8.13 -7.90 -28.91
N ASN A 70 8.90 -8.88 -28.42
CA ASN A 70 9.95 -9.51 -29.20
C ASN A 70 9.38 -10.51 -30.21
N LYS A 71 9.21 -10.04 -31.45
CA LYS A 71 8.63 -10.80 -32.57
C LYS A 71 9.41 -12.06 -32.97
N ALA A 72 10.68 -12.20 -32.57
CA ALA A 72 11.45 -13.41 -32.82
C ALA A 72 11.01 -14.58 -31.91
N TYR A 73 10.36 -14.29 -30.78
CA TYR A 73 10.03 -15.29 -29.76
C TYR A 73 8.56 -15.24 -29.32
N GLY A 74 7.69 -14.55 -30.04
CA GLY A 74 6.25 -14.54 -29.79
C GLY A 74 5.51 -13.57 -30.69
N THR A 75 4.20 -13.74 -30.80
CA THR A 75 3.34 -12.87 -31.62
C THR A 75 2.09 -12.50 -30.83
N CYS A 76 1.92 -11.19 -30.63
CA CYS A 76 0.75 -10.65 -29.94
C CYS A 76 -0.50 -10.81 -30.80
N TYR A 77 -1.42 -11.64 -30.32
CA TYR A 77 -2.74 -11.88 -30.91
C TYR A 77 -2.72 -12.39 -32.36
N GLY A 78 -3.81 -13.02 -32.81
CA GLY A 78 -3.94 -13.55 -34.17
C GLY A 78 -5.23 -14.34 -34.39
N THR A 79 -5.65 -14.50 -35.64
CA THR A 79 -6.92 -15.16 -36.01
C THR A 79 -6.98 -16.65 -35.67
N ASN A 80 -5.85 -17.27 -35.31
CA ASN A 80 -5.73 -18.65 -34.81
C ASN A 80 -5.25 -18.71 -33.34
N SER A 81 -5.40 -17.61 -32.58
CA SER A 81 -5.03 -17.58 -31.15
C SER A 81 -5.89 -18.55 -30.34
N THR A 82 -5.25 -19.53 -29.69
CA THR A 82 -5.88 -20.38 -28.66
C THR A 82 -5.87 -19.71 -27.29
N VAL A 83 -5.26 -18.53 -27.17
CA VAL A 83 -5.18 -17.76 -25.93
C VAL A 83 -6.51 -17.11 -25.65
N ILE A 84 -7.07 -17.44 -24.49
CA ILE A 84 -8.24 -16.81 -23.92
C ILE A 84 -7.81 -15.48 -23.27
N SER A 85 -8.43 -14.37 -23.67
CA SER A 85 -8.11 -13.02 -23.19
C SER A 85 -8.61 -12.83 -21.75
N GLN A 86 -7.72 -12.34 -20.88
CA GLN A 86 -7.97 -12.12 -19.46
C GLN A 86 -8.46 -10.70 -19.18
N GLN A 87 -8.74 -10.38 -17.93
CA GLN A 87 -9.29 -9.08 -17.53
C GLN A 87 -8.42 -7.91 -18.01
N GLY A 88 -9.05 -6.91 -18.63
CA GLY A 88 -8.38 -5.72 -19.17
C GLY A 88 -7.63 -5.95 -20.49
N GLU A 89 -7.58 -7.18 -21.02
CA GLU A 89 -6.93 -7.48 -22.30
C GLU A 89 -7.84 -7.20 -23.49
N LYS A 90 -7.23 -7.06 -24.67
CA LYS A 90 -7.97 -6.85 -25.92
C LYS A 90 -8.76 -8.11 -26.32
N CYS A 91 -9.94 -7.89 -26.87
CA CYS A 91 -10.86 -8.92 -27.35
C CYS A 91 -11.65 -8.43 -28.57
N GLY A 92 -12.36 -9.34 -29.21
CA GLY A 92 -13.17 -9.05 -30.39
C GLY A 92 -12.71 -9.83 -31.62
N ALA A 93 -13.21 -9.48 -32.80
CA ALA A 93 -12.95 -10.20 -34.05
C ALA A 93 -11.46 -10.43 -34.35
N THR A 94 -10.61 -9.46 -33.97
CA THR A 94 -9.16 -9.52 -34.19
C THR A 94 -8.39 -10.18 -33.05
N PHE A 95 -8.93 -10.13 -31.82
CA PHE A 95 -8.18 -10.45 -30.60
C PHE A 95 -8.67 -11.70 -29.87
N GLY A 96 -9.78 -12.30 -30.31
CA GLY A 96 -10.31 -13.53 -29.72
C GLY A 96 -11.33 -13.28 -28.61
N LYS A 97 -11.63 -14.37 -27.87
CA LYS A 97 -12.67 -14.38 -26.83
C LYS A 97 -12.08 -14.09 -25.46
N CYS A 98 -12.88 -13.44 -24.62
CA CYS A 98 -12.61 -13.29 -23.21
C CYS A 98 -12.83 -14.59 -22.44
N ASP A 99 -12.18 -14.68 -21.29
CA ASP A 99 -12.29 -15.84 -20.42
C ASP A 99 -13.67 -15.95 -19.78
N THR A 100 -14.48 -16.84 -20.34
CA THR A 100 -15.82 -17.12 -19.84
C THR A 100 -15.80 -17.93 -18.55
N THR A 101 -14.69 -18.57 -18.18
CA THR A 101 -14.58 -19.32 -16.91
C THR A 101 -14.53 -18.39 -15.70
N ILE A 102 -14.02 -17.17 -15.91
CA ILE A 102 -14.04 -16.07 -14.93
C ILE A 102 -15.03 -14.95 -15.32
N ASN A 103 -16.09 -15.30 -16.04
CA ASN A 103 -17.23 -14.44 -16.37
C ASN A 103 -16.90 -13.17 -17.19
N LEU A 104 -15.80 -13.16 -17.93
CA LEU A 104 -15.45 -12.00 -18.74
C LEU A 104 -16.25 -11.97 -20.05
N CYS A 105 -16.61 -10.76 -20.44
CA CYS A 105 -17.10 -10.49 -21.77
C CYS A 105 -16.38 -9.31 -22.41
N CYS A 106 -16.34 -9.33 -23.73
CA CYS A 106 -15.77 -8.27 -24.51
C CYS A 106 -16.73 -7.08 -24.57
N SER A 107 -16.30 -5.92 -24.06
CA SER A 107 -17.03 -4.65 -24.21
C SER A 107 -17.01 -4.16 -25.65
N SER A 108 -17.89 -3.21 -25.99
CA SER A 108 -17.83 -2.47 -27.26
C SER A 108 -16.48 -1.77 -27.53
N ALA A 109 -15.73 -1.45 -26.47
CA ALA A 109 -14.39 -0.89 -26.55
C ALA A 109 -13.30 -1.92 -26.90
N GLY A 110 -13.67 -3.21 -27.04
CA GLY A 110 -12.74 -4.28 -27.39
C GLY A 110 -11.84 -4.71 -26.25
N LEU A 111 -12.31 -4.57 -25.00
CA LEU A 111 -11.61 -5.02 -23.79
C LEU A 111 -12.43 -6.06 -23.03
N CYS A 112 -11.74 -7.04 -22.43
CA CYS A 112 -12.34 -8.02 -21.54
C CYS A 112 -12.60 -7.45 -20.16
N GLY A 113 -13.80 -7.65 -19.65
CA GLY A 113 -14.19 -7.19 -18.33
C GLY A 113 -15.46 -7.87 -17.81
N PRO A 114 -15.99 -7.42 -16.65
CA PRO A 114 -15.70 -6.13 -16.04
C PRO A 114 -14.29 -6.02 -15.43
N THR A 115 -13.73 -4.81 -15.41
CA THR A 115 -12.47 -4.52 -14.69
C THR A 115 -12.80 -3.98 -13.29
N SER A 116 -12.11 -4.47 -12.25
CA SER A 116 -12.24 -3.99 -10.85
C SER A 116 -11.99 -2.48 -10.70
N THR A 117 -11.24 -1.90 -11.63
CA THR A 117 -10.71 -0.54 -11.56
C THR A 117 -11.66 0.59 -11.93
N ASN A 118 -12.80 0.38 -12.61
CA ASN A 118 -13.62 1.50 -13.15
C ASN A 118 -15.13 1.26 -13.31
N GLY A 119 -15.78 0.45 -12.45
CA GLY A 119 -17.22 0.53 -12.18
C GLY A 119 -18.25 0.34 -13.32
N ASN A 120 -17.84 0.12 -14.58
CA ASN A 120 -18.74 0.12 -15.73
C ASN A 120 -19.13 -1.28 -16.19
N VAL A 121 -19.76 -2.04 -15.29
CA VAL A 121 -20.22 -3.43 -15.56
C VAL A 121 -21.20 -3.49 -16.74
N THR A 122 -22.00 -2.44 -16.97
CA THR A 122 -22.93 -2.36 -18.11
C THR A 122 -22.22 -2.30 -19.46
N ALA A 123 -20.95 -1.86 -19.51
CA ALA A 123 -20.13 -1.93 -20.72
C ALA A 123 -19.70 -3.35 -21.07
N PHE A 124 -19.75 -4.30 -20.13
CA PHE A 124 -19.30 -5.68 -20.32
C PHE A 124 -20.42 -6.70 -20.13
N CYS A 125 -21.61 -6.31 -19.70
CA CYS A 125 -22.73 -7.20 -19.39
C CYS A 125 -24.04 -6.71 -20.02
N GLY A 126 -25.00 -7.60 -20.24
CA GLY A 126 -26.23 -7.25 -20.95
C GLY A 126 -25.96 -6.78 -22.38
N THR A 127 -26.45 -5.60 -22.76
CA THR A 127 -26.26 -5.02 -24.10
C THR A 127 -24.83 -4.56 -24.39
N GLY A 128 -23.98 -4.38 -23.36
CA GLY A 128 -22.57 -4.03 -23.56
C GLY A 128 -21.68 -5.23 -23.88
N CYS A 129 -22.15 -6.45 -23.61
CA CYS A 129 -21.43 -7.68 -23.89
C CYS A 129 -21.50 -8.04 -25.37
N GLN A 130 -20.35 -8.08 -26.06
CA GLN A 130 -20.24 -8.73 -27.36
C GLN A 130 -20.27 -10.25 -27.17
N ALA A 131 -21.46 -10.85 -27.18
CA ALA A 131 -21.70 -12.26 -26.85
C ALA A 131 -20.93 -13.27 -27.72
N ALA A 132 -20.46 -12.87 -28.91
CA ALA A 132 -19.59 -13.70 -29.74
C ALA A 132 -18.17 -13.88 -29.14
N TYR A 133 -17.74 -12.95 -28.28
CA TYR A 133 -16.38 -12.83 -27.76
C TYR A 133 -16.31 -12.93 -26.23
N GLY A 134 -17.33 -13.50 -25.61
CA GLY A 134 -17.35 -13.77 -24.18
C GLY A 134 -18.79 -13.90 -23.70
N LYS A 135 -18.95 -14.20 -22.42
CA LYS A 135 -20.26 -14.34 -21.79
C LYS A 135 -20.16 -13.79 -20.40
N CYS A 136 -20.81 -12.64 -20.19
CA CYS A 136 -20.98 -12.13 -18.84
C CYS A 136 -22.03 -13.00 -18.14
N GLY A 137 -21.60 -13.72 -17.11
CA GLY A 137 -22.38 -14.74 -16.40
C GLY A 137 -23.30 -14.23 -15.28
N VAL A 138 -23.49 -12.92 -15.14
CA VAL A 138 -24.33 -12.38 -14.05
C VAL A 138 -25.78 -12.18 -14.50
N THR A 139 -26.61 -13.19 -14.28
CA THR A 139 -28.03 -12.95 -14.01
C THR A 139 -28.13 -12.31 -12.63
N GLY A 140 -28.28 -10.99 -12.61
CA GLY A 140 -28.44 -10.23 -11.36
C GLY A 140 -27.14 -9.54 -10.95
N TYR A 141 -27.24 -8.22 -10.82
CA TYR A 141 -26.26 -7.29 -10.28
C TYR A 141 -25.48 -7.87 -9.09
N VAL A 142 -24.16 -7.99 -9.24
CA VAL A 142 -23.28 -8.38 -8.14
C VAL A 142 -22.65 -7.10 -7.60
N SER A 143 -23.14 -6.63 -6.46
CA SER A 143 -22.59 -5.45 -5.78
C SER A 143 -21.12 -5.67 -5.42
N LYS A 144 -20.25 -4.68 -5.70
CA LYS A 144 -18.90 -4.63 -5.10
C LYS A 144 -19.09 -4.60 -3.59
N ILE A 145 -18.68 -5.67 -2.90
CA ILE A 145 -18.90 -5.70 -1.47
C ILE A 145 -17.77 -4.96 -0.76
N GLY A 146 -18.08 -3.74 -0.32
CA GLY A 146 -17.13 -2.85 0.37
C GLY A 146 -16.99 -3.12 1.87
N THR A 147 -17.41 -4.29 2.35
CA THR A 147 -17.34 -4.70 3.76
C THR A 147 -16.71 -6.07 3.91
N ILE A 148 -15.76 -6.12 4.83
CA ILE A 148 -15.00 -7.29 5.27
C ILE A 148 -15.99 -8.37 5.77
N GLU A 149 -15.74 -9.64 5.48
CA GLU A 149 -16.57 -10.82 5.83
C GLU A 149 -17.93 -10.94 5.12
N SER A 150 -18.14 -10.22 4.04
CA SER A 150 -19.40 -10.36 3.31
C SER A 150 -19.42 -11.58 2.41
N LYS A 151 -20.62 -12.13 2.18
CA LYS A 151 -20.78 -13.33 1.34
C LYS A 151 -20.44 -13.04 -0.12
N CYS A 152 -19.69 -13.91 -0.75
CA CYS A 152 -19.29 -13.84 -2.16
C CYS A 152 -19.46 -15.20 -2.83
N GLY A 153 -19.23 -15.23 -4.15
CA GLY A 153 -19.38 -16.43 -4.94
C GLY A 153 -20.49 -16.32 -5.97
N GLN A 154 -20.70 -17.42 -6.69
CA GLN A 154 -21.64 -17.50 -7.80
C GLN A 154 -23.06 -17.09 -7.38
N GLY A 155 -23.63 -16.08 -8.06
CA GLY A 155 -24.96 -15.58 -7.76
C GLY A 155 -25.08 -14.74 -6.49
N VAL A 156 -23.97 -14.45 -5.80
CA VAL A 156 -23.94 -13.68 -4.56
C VAL A 156 -23.19 -12.36 -4.72
N GLY A 157 -21.90 -12.42 -5.05
CA GLY A 157 -20.97 -11.34 -4.70
C GLY A 157 -19.60 -11.49 -5.35
N VAL A 158 -18.99 -10.36 -5.74
CA VAL A 158 -17.53 -10.27 -5.92
C VAL A 158 -16.98 -9.41 -4.80
N CYS A 159 -15.85 -9.84 -4.26
CA CYS A 159 -15.15 -9.12 -3.22
C CYS A 159 -14.59 -7.80 -3.75
N GLY A 160 -14.41 -6.83 -2.84
CA GLY A 160 -13.79 -5.56 -3.16
C GLY A 160 -12.34 -5.73 -3.63
N ASP A 161 -11.77 -4.67 -4.17
CA ASP A 161 -10.38 -4.69 -4.65
C ASP A 161 -9.46 -5.24 -3.55
N GLY A 162 -8.50 -6.06 -3.94
CA GLY A 162 -7.53 -6.62 -3.01
C GLY A 162 -8.03 -7.67 -2.01
N SER A 163 -9.32 -8.02 -2.06
CA SER A 163 -9.89 -9.07 -1.23
C SER A 163 -10.30 -10.26 -2.08
N CYS A 164 -10.06 -11.45 -1.53
CA CYS A 164 -10.39 -12.72 -2.15
C CYS A 164 -11.68 -13.29 -1.59
N CYS A 165 -12.42 -13.99 -2.46
CA CYS A 165 -13.51 -14.84 -2.05
C CYS A 165 -12.99 -16.23 -1.65
N SER A 166 -13.05 -16.57 -0.36
CA SER A 166 -12.65 -17.90 0.12
C SER A 166 -13.57 -19.00 -0.42
N SER A 167 -13.14 -20.26 -0.36
CA SER A 167 -13.98 -21.43 -0.68
C SER A 167 -15.28 -21.51 0.14
N ALA A 168 -15.33 -20.88 1.32
CA ALA A 168 -16.52 -20.75 2.15
C ALA A 168 -17.51 -19.67 1.65
N GLY A 169 -17.17 -18.95 0.58
CA GLY A 169 -18.01 -17.89 0.01
C GLY A 169 -18.02 -16.63 0.86
N VAL A 170 -16.87 -16.25 1.43
CA VAL A 170 -16.71 -15.04 2.25
C VAL A 170 -15.52 -14.21 1.76
N CYS A 171 -15.66 -12.89 1.73
CA CYS A 171 -14.59 -11.96 1.36
C CYS A 171 -13.62 -11.70 2.51
N GLY A 172 -12.32 -11.72 2.20
CA GLY A 172 -11.25 -11.33 3.13
C GLY A 172 -9.94 -11.03 2.41
N TYR A 173 -8.97 -10.48 3.15
CA TYR A 173 -7.68 -9.99 2.63
C TYR A 173 -6.48 -10.47 3.45
N THR A 174 -6.72 -11.24 4.52
CA THR A 174 -5.66 -11.86 5.33
C THR A 174 -5.05 -13.04 4.59
N ASP A 175 -3.95 -13.57 5.08
CA ASP A 175 -3.29 -14.73 4.48
C ASP A 175 -4.20 -15.97 4.48
N ALA A 176 -5.15 -16.04 5.42
CA ALA A 176 -6.24 -17.04 5.42
C ALA A 176 -7.10 -17.02 4.15
N PHE A 177 -7.11 -15.92 3.40
CA PHE A 177 -7.82 -15.78 2.11
C PHE A 177 -6.84 -15.70 0.93
N CYS A 178 -5.68 -15.07 1.15
CA CYS A 178 -4.74 -14.69 0.10
C CYS A 178 -3.56 -15.63 -0.11
N SER A 179 -3.32 -16.60 0.78
CA SER A 179 -2.27 -17.60 0.54
C SER A 179 -2.65 -18.52 -0.62
N SER A 180 -1.64 -19.05 -1.33
CA SER A 180 -1.82 -20.01 -2.43
C SER A 180 -2.61 -21.26 -2.04
N ASP A 181 -2.62 -21.59 -0.75
CA ASP A 181 -3.13 -22.85 -0.23
C ASP A 181 -4.61 -22.76 0.18
N ASN A 182 -5.13 -21.54 0.34
CA ASN A 182 -6.48 -21.29 0.88
C ASN A 182 -7.58 -21.21 -0.20
N GLY A 183 -7.22 -21.42 -1.47
CA GLY A 183 -8.19 -21.66 -2.56
C GLY A 183 -9.01 -20.43 -2.90
N CYS A 184 -8.32 -19.33 -3.24
CA CYS A 184 -8.99 -18.13 -3.71
C CYS A 184 -9.88 -18.43 -4.91
N GLN A 185 -11.16 -18.04 -4.83
CA GLN A 185 -12.05 -18.12 -5.97
C GLN A 185 -11.83 -16.89 -6.85
N ASP A 186 -10.82 -16.95 -7.72
CA ASP A 186 -10.36 -15.83 -8.57
C ASP A 186 -11.49 -15.18 -9.40
N ALA A 187 -12.56 -15.93 -9.71
CA ALA A 187 -13.75 -15.42 -10.39
C ALA A 187 -14.60 -14.44 -9.54
N PHE A 188 -14.38 -14.38 -8.22
CA PHE A 188 -15.19 -13.66 -7.25
C PHE A 188 -14.36 -12.75 -6.32
N GLY A 189 -13.08 -12.59 -6.59
CA GLY A 189 -12.16 -11.75 -5.82
C GLY A 189 -10.74 -12.21 -6.07
N ALA A 190 -9.78 -11.30 -5.95
CA ALA A 190 -8.38 -11.62 -6.15
C ALA A 190 -7.54 -10.77 -5.21
N CYS A 191 -6.49 -11.38 -4.64
CA CYS A 191 -5.51 -10.68 -3.81
C CYS A 191 -4.48 -9.95 -4.68
N ASP A 192 -4.98 -9.21 -5.67
CA ASP A 192 -4.17 -8.43 -6.60
C ASP A 192 -3.46 -7.33 -5.82
N ASN A 193 -2.15 -7.49 -5.63
CA ASN A 193 -1.30 -6.78 -4.66
C ASN A 193 -1.83 -5.39 -4.20
N PRO A 194 -2.65 -5.36 -3.14
CA PRO A 194 -3.40 -4.18 -2.74
C PRO A 194 -2.82 -3.66 -1.44
N PHE A 195 -1.56 -3.22 -1.46
CA PHE A 195 -1.01 -2.57 -0.28
C PHE A 195 -1.60 -1.17 -0.15
N ALA A 196 -1.89 -0.76 1.08
CA ALA A 196 -2.32 0.60 1.35
C ALA A 196 -1.29 1.58 0.78
N ASP A 197 -1.77 2.72 0.24
CA ASP A 197 -0.89 3.85 -0.05
C ASP A 197 -0.07 4.15 1.21
N TYR A 198 1.26 4.18 1.08
CA TYR A 198 2.19 4.38 2.19
C TYR A 198 3.10 5.58 1.89
N TYR A 199 3.12 6.56 2.78
CA TYR A 199 3.87 7.81 2.62
C TYR A 199 4.95 7.94 3.69
N GLU A 200 6.20 8.03 3.26
CA GLU A 200 7.35 8.30 4.13
C GLU A 200 7.76 9.77 4.13
N ASP A 201 7.33 10.54 3.13
CA ASP A 201 7.76 11.91 2.92
C ASP A 201 6.60 12.89 2.69
N CYS A 202 6.94 14.17 2.60
CA CYS A 202 6.00 15.27 2.48
C CYS A 202 6.27 16.10 1.22
N LEU A 203 6.11 15.48 0.05
CA LEU A 203 6.52 16.10 -1.21
C LEU A 203 5.43 16.89 -1.92
N ALA A 204 4.15 16.75 -1.53
CA ALA A 204 3.07 17.46 -2.21
C ALA A 204 3.05 18.96 -1.91
N VAL A 205 3.61 19.37 -0.77
CA VAL A 205 3.70 20.78 -0.35
C VAL A 205 5.15 21.15 -0.13
N PRO A 206 5.76 21.95 -1.03
CA PRO A 206 7.13 22.42 -0.83
C PRO A 206 7.25 23.29 0.42
N LYS A 207 8.39 23.17 1.12
CA LYS A 207 8.74 23.95 2.31
C LYS A 207 7.67 23.83 3.40
N SER A 208 7.30 22.60 3.73
CA SER A 208 6.31 22.28 4.77
C SER A 208 6.82 21.32 5.82
N PHE A 209 6.13 21.31 6.96
CA PHE A 209 6.23 20.30 7.99
C PHE A 209 4.83 19.77 8.29
N ALA A 210 4.64 18.47 8.11
CA ALA A 210 3.58 17.72 8.77
C ALA A 210 4.07 17.36 10.17
N TYR A 211 3.70 18.20 11.15
CA TYR A 211 4.00 17.96 12.56
C TYR A 211 2.98 16.94 13.08
N THR A 212 3.45 15.78 13.55
CA THR A 212 2.58 14.68 13.96
C THR A 212 2.86 14.25 15.39
N PHE A 213 1.83 13.80 16.09
CA PHE A 213 1.91 13.32 17.47
C PHE A 213 1.27 11.94 17.60
N ASP A 214 2.02 10.99 18.11
CA ASP A 214 1.59 9.60 18.30
C ASP A 214 1.26 9.32 19.77
N ASP A 215 0.66 8.15 20.01
CA ASP A 215 0.34 7.53 21.30
C ASP A 215 -0.79 8.15 22.13
N GLY A 216 -1.17 9.37 21.81
CA GLY A 216 -2.23 10.09 22.51
C GLY A 216 -3.63 9.46 22.37
N PRO A 217 -4.63 10.02 23.09
CA PRO A 217 -4.52 11.26 23.87
C PRO A 217 -4.10 11.03 25.33
N HIS A 218 -3.16 11.85 25.79
CA HIS A 218 -2.73 11.94 27.18
C HIS A 218 -3.68 12.88 27.99
N PRO A 219 -4.02 12.56 29.25
CA PRO A 219 -5.01 13.32 30.06
C PRO A 219 -4.68 14.79 30.31
N THR A 220 -3.40 15.15 30.41
CA THR A 220 -2.93 16.54 30.67
C THR A 220 -2.22 17.16 29.47
N ASN A 221 -1.16 16.52 28.96
CA ASN A 221 -0.29 17.03 27.90
C ASN A 221 -1.02 17.35 26.59
N THR A 222 -1.94 16.50 26.13
CA THR A 222 -2.72 16.77 24.92
C THR A 222 -3.55 18.05 25.03
N GLU A 223 -4.22 18.30 26.17
CA GLU A 223 -5.02 19.53 26.36
C GLU A 223 -4.13 20.79 26.38
N MET A 224 -2.98 20.72 27.04
CA MET A 224 -2.00 21.80 27.07
C MET A 224 -1.42 22.09 25.68
N LEU A 225 -1.13 21.04 24.91
CA LEU A 225 -0.68 21.16 23.52
C LEU A 225 -1.75 21.81 22.64
N LEU A 226 -3.03 21.41 22.77
CA LEU A 226 -4.14 22.02 22.04
C LEU A 226 -4.31 23.52 22.38
N ASP A 227 -4.16 23.91 23.66
CA ASP A 227 -4.16 25.33 24.06
C ASP A 227 -3.05 26.12 23.35
N TYR A 228 -1.84 25.57 23.33
CA TYR A 228 -0.71 26.19 22.64
C TYR A 228 -0.96 26.29 21.12
N LEU A 229 -1.35 25.20 20.46
CA LEU A 229 -1.59 25.15 19.02
C LEU A 229 -2.64 26.19 18.57
N LYS A 230 -3.69 26.36 19.37
CA LYS A 230 -4.69 27.41 19.20
C LYS A 230 -4.10 28.81 19.34
N SER A 231 -3.22 29.02 20.33
CA SER A 231 -2.57 30.32 20.56
C SER A 231 -1.69 30.77 19.38
N VAL A 232 -1.11 29.83 18.63
CA VAL A 232 -0.29 30.09 17.43
C VAL A 232 -1.04 29.85 16.12
N ASN A 233 -2.35 29.62 16.19
CA ASN A 233 -3.25 29.38 15.04
C ASN A 233 -2.70 28.35 14.05
N THR A 234 -2.26 27.19 14.57
CA THR A 234 -1.64 26.12 13.79
C THR A 234 -2.37 24.80 14.04
N THR A 235 -2.54 24.00 12.99
CA THR A 235 -3.08 22.64 13.08
C THR A 235 -2.00 21.60 12.80
N VAL A 236 -2.18 20.42 13.38
CA VAL A 236 -1.24 19.28 13.33
C VAL A 236 -2.03 17.99 13.08
N THR A 237 -1.33 16.86 12.98
CA THR A 237 -1.96 15.53 12.92
C THR A 237 -1.71 14.77 14.22
N PHE A 238 -2.72 14.12 14.78
CA PHE A 238 -2.59 13.17 15.88
C PHE A 238 -2.90 11.76 15.39
N PHE A 239 -2.01 10.79 15.63
CA PHE A 239 -2.27 9.37 15.44
C PHE A 239 -2.67 8.79 16.80
N LEU A 240 -3.96 8.53 16.98
CA LEU A 240 -4.50 8.15 18.28
C LEU A 240 -4.54 6.63 18.43
N ASN A 241 -4.11 6.15 19.60
CA ASN A 241 -4.44 4.80 20.03
C ASN A 241 -5.82 4.74 20.66
N GLY A 242 -6.46 3.58 20.57
CA GLY A 242 -7.71 3.29 21.26
C GLY A 242 -7.58 3.25 22.79
N HIS A 243 -6.61 2.48 23.26
CA HIS A 243 -6.30 2.22 24.67
C HIS A 243 -4.84 1.76 24.82
N ASN A 244 -3.91 2.70 24.79
CA ASN A 244 -2.49 2.41 24.96
C ASN A 244 -2.14 2.24 26.45
N GLN A 245 -1.62 1.06 26.81
CA GLN A 245 -1.15 0.75 28.17
C GLN A 245 0.39 0.71 28.27
N ILE A 246 1.09 0.91 27.16
CA ILE A 246 2.55 0.80 27.02
C ILE A 246 3.13 2.22 26.91
N THR A 247 2.80 3.07 27.88
CA THR A 247 3.25 4.46 27.94
C THR A 247 4.23 4.65 29.09
N TYR A 248 5.17 5.59 28.92
CA TYR A 248 6.25 5.83 29.88
C TYR A 248 5.74 6.26 31.27
N ASP A 249 4.67 7.05 31.31
CA ASP A 249 4.07 7.63 32.51
C ASP A 249 2.92 6.77 33.10
N GLY A 250 2.66 5.60 32.51
CA GLY A 250 1.62 4.66 32.94
C GLY A 250 0.31 4.78 32.15
N PRO A 251 -0.64 3.83 32.36
CA PRO A 251 -1.75 3.61 31.46
C PRO A 251 -2.67 4.83 31.33
N HIS A 252 -3.02 5.19 30.10
CA HIS A 252 -3.90 6.32 29.81
C HIS A 252 -5.38 5.93 29.74
N PRO A 253 -6.31 6.88 29.89
CA PRO A 253 -7.75 6.59 29.98
C PRO A 253 -8.39 6.03 28.69
N GLY A 254 -7.66 6.01 27.56
CA GLY A 254 -8.16 5.57 26.25
C GLY A 254 -9.17 6.54 25.62
N MET A 255 -9.50 6.32 24.34
CA MET A 255 -10.30 7.26 23.53
C MET A 255 -11.68 7.55 24.12
N TYR A 256 -12.37 6.53 24.66
CA TYR A 256 -13.71 6.71 25.20
C TYR A 256 -13.75 7.63 26.41
N ALA A 257 -12.79 7.52 27.32
CA ALA A 257 -12.69 8.41 28.47
C ALA A 257 -12.21 9.81 28.05
N MET A 258 -11.35 9.87 27.03
CA MET A 258 -10.80 11.11 26.46
C MET A 258 -11.68 11.73 25.36
N ASN A 259 -12.96 11.35 25.26
CA ASN A 259 -13.84 11.78 24.16
C ASN A 259 -13.97 13.30 24.01
N LYS A 260 -13.86 14.07 25.11
CA LYS A 260 -13.93 15.53 25.08
C LYS A 260 -12.72 16.13 24.39
N THR A 261 -11.53 15.64 24.72
CA THR A 261 -10.25 16.05 24.12
C THR A 261 -10.21 15.70 22.64
N ILE A 262 -10.67 14.51 22.26
CA ILE A 262 -10.75 14.09 20.86
C ILE A 262 -11.70 14.98 20.06
N LYS A 263 -12.90 15.26 20.59
CA LYS A 263 -13.85 16.22 19.98
C LYS A 263 -13.27 17.61 19.86
N ARG A 264 -12.53 18.08 20.88
CA ARG A 264 -11.83 19.37 20.86
C ARG A 264 -10.81 19.40 19.73
N ALA A 265 -9.89 18.45 19.67
CA ALA A 265 -8.86 18.38 18.63
C ALA A 265 -9.48 18.38 17.22
N TYR A 266 -10.54 17.59 17.01
CA TYR A 266 -11.25 17.57 15.74
C TYR A 266 -11.89 18.94 15.40
N ASN A 267 -12.61 19.54 16.35
CA ASN A 267 -13.31 20.82 16.16
C ASN A 267 -12.36 22.02 16.00
N GLU A 268 -11.15 21.93 16.57
CA GLU A 268 -10.09 22.94 16.41
C GLU A 268 -9.30 22.75 15.09
N GLY A 269 -9.67 21.75 14.27
CA GLY A 269 -9.23 21.62 12.88
C GLY A 269 -7.99 20.73 12.68
N HIS A 270 -7.56 20.03 13.73
CA HIS A 270 -6.48 19.04 13.67
C HIS A 270 -6.93 17.80 12.87
N GLN A 271 -5.99 17.13 12.21
CA GLN A 271 -6.27 15.81 11.61
C GLN A 271 -6.08 14.74 12.68
N LEU A 272 -6.99 13.78 12.73
CA LEU A 272 -6.92 12.63 13.61
C LEU A 272 -6.86 11.38 12.73
N CYS A 273 -5.89 10.51 13.00
CA CYS A 273 -5.65 9.26 12.28
C CYS A 273 -5.57 8.10 13.28
N ALA A 274 -5.70 6.87 12.79
CA ALA A 274 -5.65 5.68 13.64
C ALA A 274 -4.20 5.22 13.90
N HIS A 275 -3.91 4.79 15.13
CA HIS A 275 -2.60 4.23 15.51
C HIS A 275 -2.71 2.81 16.10
N GLY A 276 -3.75 2.05 15.72
CA GLY A 276 -4.08 0.78 16.40
C GLY A 276 -4.79 0.99 17.74
N TRP A 277 -5.17 -0.09 18.41
CA TRP A 277 -5.94 -0.05 19.65
C TRP A 277 -5.02 -0.06 20.87
N ALA A 278 -4.21 -1.11 21.00
CA ALA A 278 -3.35 -1.36 22.16
C ALA A 278 -1.87 -1.03 21.93
N HIS A 279 -1.53 -0.42 20.78
CA HIS A 279 -0.16 -0.10 20.38
C HIS A 279 0.72 -1.37 20.27
N VAL A 280 0.23 -2.37 19.53
CA VAL A 280 0.97 -3.62 19.30
C VAL A 280 1.74 -3.55 17.98
N ASP A 281 2.98 -4.07 17.98
CA ASP A 281 3.82 -4.18 16.79
C ASP A 281 3.14 -5.09 15.75
N ALA A 282 2.99 -4.60 14.52
CA ALA A 282 2.37 -5.36 13.45
C ALA A 282 3.19 -6.58 13.00
N ASN A 283 4.48 -6.66 13.33
CA ASN A 283 5.30 -7.86 13.14
C ASN A 283 4.88 -9.02 14.06
N ASP A 284 4.26 -8.72 15.21
CA ASP A 284 3.80 -9.69 16.20
C ASP A 284 2.32 -10.09 15.98
N LEU A 285 1.67 -9.53 14.96
CA LEU A 285 0.26 -9.75 14.66
C LEU A 285 0.08 -10.51 13.34
N ASP A 286 -0.88 -11.43 13.33
CA ASP A 286 -1.48 -11.91 12.09
C ASP A 286 -2.52 -10.91 11.56
N GLY A 287 -2.96 -11.09 10.32
CA GLY A 287 -3.94 -10.19 9.70
C GLY A 287 -5.26 -10.06 10.47
N THR A 288 -5.67 -11.07 11.24
CA THR A 288 -6.88 -11.01 12.07
C THR A 288 -6.69 -10.05 13.23
N ASN A 289 -5.55 -10.15 13.94
CA ASN A 289 -5.26 -9.27 15.06
C ASN A 289 -4.90 -7.85 14.59
N THR A 290 -4.22 -7.69 13.44
CA THR A 290 -4.06 -6.36 12.82
C THR A 290 -5.42 -5.75 12.49
N THR A 291 -6.34 -6.54 11.96
CA THR A 291 -7.71 -6.09 11.67
C THR A 291 -8.42 -5.62 12.94
N TYR A 292 -8.30 -6.40 14.03
CA TYR A 292 -8.87 -6.06 15.33
C TYR A 292 -8.34 -4.73 15.86
N GLU A 293 -7.02 -4.53 15.83
CA GLU A 293 -6.36 -3.30 16.29
C GLU A 293 -6.92 -2.06 15.59
N PHE A 294 -7.05 -2.08 14.27
CA PHE A 294 -7.56 -0.92 13.54
C PHE A 294 -9.07 -0.78 13.63
N ILE A 295 -9.87 -1.84 13.44
CA ILE A 295 -11.33 -1.71 13.45
C ILE A 295 -11.82 -1.18 14.80
N LYS A 296 -11.23 -1.63 15.93
CA LYS A 296 -11.66 -1.17 17.24
C LYS A 296 -11.38 0.34 17.45
N THR A 297 -10.26 0.83 16.93
CA THR A 297 -9.93 2.26 16.96
C THR A 297 -10.83 3.06 16.02
N LEU A 298 -11.10 2.56 14.81
CA LEU A 298 -12.03 3.19 13.86
C LEU A 298 -13.48 3.23 14.41
N HIS A 299 -13.90 2.21 15.16
CA HIS A 299 -15.17 2.20 15.86
C HIS A 299 -15.25 3.31 16.92
N ALA A 300 -14.21 3.50 17.72
CA ALA A 300 -14.17 4.60 18.70
C ALA A 300 -14.27 5.98 18.01
N PHE A 301 -13.62 6.17 16.86
CA PHE A 301 -13.81 7.38 16.06
C PHE A 301 -15.26 7.56 15.60
N ALA A 302 -15.89 6.50 15.08
CA ALA A 302 -17.27 6.53 14.62
C ALA A 302 -18.25 6.91 15.74
N ASP A 303 -18.06 6.37 16.95
CA ASP A 303 -18.90 6.64 18.12
C ASP A 303 -18.68 8.05 18.70
N ILE A 304 -17.41 8.48 18.81
CA ILE A 304 -17.05 9.76 19.42
C ILE A 304 -17.33 10.93 18.48
N LEU A 305 -16.92 10.83 17.22
CA LEU A 305 -16.94 11.95 16.26
C LEU A 305 -18.05 11.86 15.22
N GLY A 306 -18.66 10.69 15.00
CA GLY A 306 -19.59 10.49 13.89
C GLY A 306 -18.90 10.49 12.51
N VAL A 307 -17.57 10.37 12.48
CA VAL A 307 -16.74 10.22 11.26
C VAL A 307 -15.64 9.20 11.53
N VAL A 308 -15.14 8.56 10.47
CA VAL A 308 -14.08 7.56 10.56
C VAL A 308 -12.88 8.05 9.75
N PRO A 309 -11.65 8.08 10.32
CA PRO A 309 -10.47 8.46 9.55
C PRO A 309 -10.15 7.40 8.49
N THR A 310 -9.60 7.85 7.37
CA THR A 310 -9.06 7.00 6.30
C THR A 310 -7.54 7.09 6.26
N CYS A 311 -6.92 7.35 7.41
CA CYS A 311 -5.49 7.46 7.59
C CYS A 311 -5.04 6.75 8.86
N GLY A 312 -3.82 6.25 8.87
CA GLY A 312 -3.21 5.67 10.05
C GLY A 312 -1.69 5.56 9.97
N ARG A 313 -1.11 5.07 11.05
CA ARG A 313 0.31 4.75 11.18
C ARG A 313 0.43 3.48 12.01
N PHE A 314 1.33 2.57 11.65
CA PHE A 314 1.57 1.38 12.45
C PHE A 314 2.43 1.74 13.68
N PRO A 315 2.11 1.22 14.87
CA PRO A 315 2.99 1.29 16.04
C PRO A 315 4.42 0.90 15.70
N TYR A 316 5.40 1.59 16.30
CA TYR A 316 6.85 1.39 16.07
C TYR A 316 7.33 1.67 14.64
N GLY A 317 6.42 2.01 13.71
CA GLY A 317 6.72 2.14 12.29
C GLY A 317 6.91 0.80 11.58
N ASP A 318 6.67 -0.30 12.27
CA ASP A 318 6.88 -1.66 11.80
C ASP A 318 5.62 -2.23 11.16
N TYR A 319 5.78 -2.95 10.06
CA TYR A 319 4.67 -3.56 9.33
C TYR A 319 5.10 -4.74 8.47
N THR A 320 4.14 -5.62 8.20
CA THR A 320 4.25 -6.72 7.26
C THR A 320 3.41 -6.43 6.00
N ASP A 321 3.67 -7.18 4.93
CA ASP A 321 2.81 -7.18 3.73
C ASP A 321 1.35 -7.49 4.09
N GLU A 322 1.12 -8.42 5.02
CA GLU A 322 -0.23 -8.74 5.50
C GLU A 322 -0.87 -7.54 6.20
N ALA A 323 -0.13 -6.83 7.06
CA ALA A 323 -0.63 -5.64 7.73
C ALA A 323 -0.98 -4.52 6.74
N LEU A 324 -0.18 -4.30 5.69
CA LEU A 324 -0.49 -3.32 4.64
C LEU A 324 -1.73 -3.71 3.82
N ARG A 325 -1.96 -5.01 3.57
CA ARG A 325 -3.21 -5.51 2.96
C ARG A 325 -4.41 -5.24 3.85
N VAL A 326 -4.26 -5.44 5.16
CA VAL A 326 -5.30 -5.12 6.15
C VAL A 326 -5.66 -3.64 6.09
N ALA A 327 -4.66 -2.76 6.13
CA ALA A 327 -4.86 -1.31 6.04
C ALA A 327 -5.60 -0.93 4.74
N TYR A 328 -5.23 -1.54 3.61
CA TYR A 328 -5.92 -1.32 2.34
C TYR A 328 -7.39 -1.76 2.39
N GLY A 329 -7.67 -2.96 2.91
CA GLY A 329 -9.02 -3.49 3.06
C GLY A 329 -9.92 -2.62 3.93
N LEU A 330 -9.32 -1.93 4.90
CA LEU A 330 -9.98 -0.94 5.77
C LEU A 330 -10.11 0.45 5.13
N GLY A 331 -9.50 0.66 3.95
CA GLY A 331 -9.50 1.93 3.24
C GLY A 331 -8.61 2.98 3.89
N LEU A 332 -7.53 2.57 4.55
CA LEU A 332 -6.56 3.46 5.19
C LEU A 332 -5.42 3.81 4.25
N THR A 333 -4.99 5.07 4.28
CA THR A 333 -3.67 5.50 3.83
C THR A 333 -2.72 5.50 5.02
N MET A 334 -1.56 4.87 4.87
CA MET A 334 -0.60 4.71 5.95
C MET A 334 0.53 5.74 5.84
N PHE A 335 1.01 6.22 6.99
CA PHE A 335 2.03 7.26 7.07
C PHE A 335 3.17 6.84 8.00
N GLN A 336 4.41 7.03 7.54
CA GLN A 336 5.61 6.96 8.37
C GLN A 336 6.06 8.37 8.74
N TRP A 337 7.37 8.57 8.80
CA TRP A 337 8.07 9.83 9.02
C TRP A 337 9.41 9.77 8.29
N ASN A 338 9.93 10.93 7.91
CA ASN A 338 11.30 11.09 7.40
C ASN A 338 12.15 11.97 8.32
N LEU A 339 11.61 12.34 9.48
CA LEU A 339 12.29 13.15 10.48
C LEU A 339 11.86 12.69 11.88
N ASP A 340 12.84 12.23 12.66
CA ASP A 340 12.64 11.68 14.01
C ASP A 340 13.60 12.38 14.99
N PRO A 341 13.09 13.26 15.87
CA PRO A 341 13.88 13.90 16.93
C PRO A 341 14.25 12.97 18.09
N MET A 342 13.72 11.75 18.12
CA MET A 342 13.87 10.76 19.20
C MET A 342 13.36 11.28 20.55
N ASP A 343 12.22 11.98 20.54
CA ASP A 343 11.63 12.57 21.73
C ASP A 343 11.20 11.53 22.78
N TRP A 344 10.84 10.32 22.32
CA TRP A 344 10.50 9.16 23.14
C TRP A 344 11.65 8.63 24.01
N GLU A 345 12.91 8.98 23.72
CA GLU A 345 14.03 8.69 24.63
C GLU A 345 13.91 9.47 25.97
N ASN A 346 13.00 10.47 26.02
CA ASN A 346 12.74 11.33 27.17
C ASN A 346 14.02 11.95 27.75
N ASN A 347 14.96 12.25 26.86
CA ASN A 347 16.21 12.90 27.16
C ASN A 347 16.12 14.32 26.60
N PRO A 348 15.66 15.32 27.39
CA PRO A 348 15.48 16.71 26.96
C PRO A 348 16.84 17.34 26.67
N SER A 349 17.41 16.93 25.55
CA SER A 349 18.76 17.24 25.10
C SER A 349 18.66 18.30 24.01
N ALA A 350 19.75 19.01 23.76
CA ALA A 350 19.84 19.89 22.61
C ALA A 350 19.65 19.14 21.28
N THR A 351 19.68 17.81 21.27
CA THR A 351 19.59 16.95 20.08
C THR A 351 18.21 16.98 19.43
N GLU A 352 17.12 16.91 20.20
CA GLU A 352 15.75 16.86 19.66
C GLU A 352 15.47 18.08 18.75
N ILE A 353 15.69 19.28 19.28
CA ILE A 353 15.48 20.52 18.54
C ILE A 353 16.52 20.71 17.44
N LYS A 354 17.72 20.14 17.58
CA LYS A 354 18.75 20.17 16.53
C LYS A 354 18.28 19.42 15.30
N THR A 355 17.57 18.30 15.45
CA THR A 355 16.99 17.55 14.32
C THR A 355 16.02 18.41 13.52
N ILE A 356 15.06 19.05 14.20
CA ILE A 356 14.06 19.93 13.56
C ILE A 356 14.75 21.14 12.89
N THR A 357 15.66 21.80 13.61
CA THR A 357 16.33 23.01 13.09
C THR A 357 17.27 22.70 11.93
N ALA A 358 17.98 21.57 11.95
CA ALA A 358 18.84 21.13 10.85
C ALA A 358 18.01 20.88 9.57
N ALA A 359 16.91 20.15 9.68
CA ALA A 359 15.96 19.94 8.59
C ALA A 359 15.43 21.26 8.02
N ALA A 360 15.03 22.18 8.90
CA ALA A 360 14.51 23.49 8.51
C ALA A 360 15.57 24.40 7.85
N THR A 361 16.87 24.15 8.04
CA THR A 361 17.97 24.86 7.37
C THR A 361 18.40 24.24 6.04
N ASN A 362 17.76 23.17 5.59
CA ASN A 362 18.04 22.58 4.28
C ASN A 362 17.88 23.66 3.18
N PRO A 363 18.90 23.89 2.33
CA PRO A 363 18.84 24.93 1.30
C PRO A 363 17.81 24.62 0.21
N SER A 364 17.40 23.37 0.06
CA SER A 364 16.36 22.98 -0.89
C SER A 364 14.98 23.18 -0.29
N THR A 365 14.22 24.11 -0.87
CA THR A 365 12.83 24.38 -0.48
C THR A 365 11.82 23.41 -1.10
N ASN A 366 12.28 22.40 -1.84
CA ASN A 366 11.42 21.38 -2.46
C ASN A 366 11.09 20.23 -1.51
N TYR A 367 11.73 20.18 -0.34
CA TYR A 367 11.42 19.18 0.68
C TYR A 367 10.31 19.67 1.60
N GLY A 368 9.42 18.75 1.91
CA GLY A 368 8.65 18.80 3.15
C GLY A 368 9.05 17.65 4.05
N TYR A 369 8.77 17.83 5.34
CA TYR A 369 9.08 16.86 6.38
C TYR A 369 7.82 16.31 6.99
N LEU A 370 7.83 15.00 7.22
CA LEU A 370 6.84 14.31 8.03
C LEU A 370 7.54 13.97 9.35
N LEU A 371 7.21 14.74 10.40
CA LEU A 371 7.88 14.73 11.69
C LEU A 371 7.13 13.82 12.66
N LEU A 372 7.83 12.84 13.23
CA LEU A 372 7.37 12.05 14.37
C LEU A 372 7.67 12.77 15.68
N ASP A 373 6.69 12.84 16.56
CA ASP A 373 6.79 13.25 17.97
C ASP A 373 5.66 12.54 18.73
N HIS A 374 5.64 12.61 20.06
CA HIS A 374 4.67 11.92 20.91
C HIS A 374 4.10 12.88 21.96
N ASP A 375 2.80 13.18 21.92
CA ASP A 375 2.19 14.14 22.86
C ASP A 375 1.97 13.56 24.27
N VAL A 376 2.23 12.26 24.43
CA VAL A 376 2.32 11.60 25.73
C VAL A 376 3.58 11.98 26.51
N GLN A 377 4.62 12.48 25.83
CA GLN A 377 5.92 12.76 26.45
C GLN A 377 5.98 14.16 27.06
N ASP A 378 6.47 14.27 28.29
CA ASP A 378 6.55 15.55 29.01
C ASP A 378 7.52 16.54 28.34
N ASN A 379 8.69 16.07 27.90
CA ASN A 379 9.64 16.87 27.11
C ASN A 379 9.03 17.39 25.80
N THR A 380 7.98 16.75 25.27
CA THR A 380 7.35 17.09 24.00
C THR A 380 6.13 18.00 24.14
N ALA A 381 5.27 17.76 25.13
CA ALA A 381 3.95 18.38 25.22
C ALA A 381 3.56 18.89 26.62
N ASN A 382 4.48 18.94 27.60
CA ASN A 382 4.19 19.55 28.89
C ASN A 382 4.43 21.07 28.87
N PHE A 383 3.35 21.85 28.85
CA PHE A 383 3.41 23.33 28.84
C PHE A 383 3.23 23.96 30.23
N ASN A 384 3.34 23.19 31.31
CA ASN A 384 3.33 23.77 32.64
C ASN A 384 4.53 24.73 32.79
N ALA A 385 4.24 25.99 33.15
CA ALA A 385 5.19 27.10 33.20
C ALA A 385 6.38 26.87 34.17
N THR A 386 6.32 25.85 35.01
CA THR A 386 7.42 25.44 35.89
C THR A 386 8.56 24.76 35.13
N TYR A 387 8.29 24.19 33.96
CA TYR A 387 9.27 23.47 33.14
C TYR A 387 9.84 24.34 32.02
N ALA A 388 10.94 23.87 31.42
CA ALA A 388 11.45 24.44 30.19
C ALA A 388 10.41 24.29 29.06
N PRO A 389 10.35 25.22 28.08
CA PRO A 389 9.47 25.09 26.93
C PRO A 389 9.64 23.73 26.24
N PRO A 390 8.55 22.97 26.03
CA PRO A 390 8.64 21.62 25.49
C PRO A 390 9.02 21.64 24.00
N LEU A 391 9.40 20.48 23.45
CA LEU A 391 9.85 20.33 22.07
C LEU A 391 8.82 20.88 21.07
N ALA A 392 7.53 20.57 21.24
CA ALA A 392 6.48 21.08 20.36
C ALA A 392 6.46 22.62 20.32
N LYS A 393 6.68 23.29 21.46
CA LYS A 393 6.80 24.75 21.50
C LYS A 393 8.02 25.23 20.72
N ARG A 394 9.19 24.71 21.07
CA ARG A 394 10.47 25.10 20.48
C ARG A 394 10.50 24.88 18.96
N GLY A 395 10.03 23.71 18.52
CA GLY A 395 9.98 23.30 17.12
C GLY A 395 8.98 24.14 16.32
N ILE A 396 7.72 24.21 16.75
CA ILE A 396 6.67 24.93 16.01
C ILE A 396 6.97 26.43 15.93
N ASP A 397 7.39 27.08 17.03
CA ASP A 397 7.77 28.50 17.00
C ASP A 397 8.92 28.75 16.01
N TYR A 398 9.92 27.86 16.00
CA TYR A 398 11.04 27.96 15.08
C TYR A 398 10.59 27.82 13.62
N LEU A 399 9.78 26.82 13.31
CA LEU A 399 9.27 26.57 11.95
C LEU A 399 8.42 27.74 11.43
N ILE A 400 7.56 28.31 12.27
CA ILE A 400 6.79 29.53 11.98
C ILE A 400 7.76 30.69 11.68
N SER A 401 8.79 30.90 12.51
CA SER A 401 9.78 31.96 12.30
C SER A 401 10.55 31.82 10.97
N LYS A 402 10.73 30.58 10.49
CA LYS A 402 11.37 30.25 9.20
C LYS A 402 10.41 30.23 8.02
N LYS A 403 9.13 30.56 8.25
CA LYS A 403 8.06 30.59 7.25
C LYS A 403 7.89 29.23 6.55
N TYR A 404 7.98 28.15 7.31
CA TYR A 404 7.53 26.83 6.85
C TYR A 404 6.01 26.75 6.93
N LYS A 405 5.41 26.01 5.99
CA LYS A 405 3.98 25.71 6.05
C LYS A 405 3.75 24.56 7.04
N MET A 406 2.92 24.80 8.04
CA MET A 406 2.44 23.74 8.91
C MET A 406 1.25 23.08 8.22
N VAL A 407 1.38 21.80 7.90
CA VAL A 407 0.38 21.05 7.13
C VAL A 407 -0.05 19.80 7.88
N LYS A 408 -1.23 19.28 7.56
CA LYS A 408 -1.68 17.96 8.02
C LYS A 408 -1.19 16.87 7.07
N VAL A 409 -1.19 15.61 7.50
CA VAL A 409 -0.65 14.51 6.67
C VAL A 409 -1.44 14.30 5.37
N ASN A 410 -2.72 14.64 5.33
CA ASN A 410 -3.47 14.59 4.07
C ASN A 410 -2.95 15.60 3.03
N GLU A 411 -2.65 16.83 3.45
CA GLU A 411 -2.09 17.87 2.57
C GLU A 411 -0.67 17.50 2.14
N CYS A 412 0.10 16.94 3.07
CA CYS A 412 1.44 16.40 2.87
C CYS A 412 1.50 15.35 1.74
N ALA A 413 0.48 14.48 1.67
CA ALA A 413 0.28 13.48 0.62
C ALA A 413 -0.44 14.00 -0.63
N GLY A 414 -0.86 15.28 -0.68
CA GLY A 414 -1.61 15.84 -1.80
C GLY A 414 -3.03 15.28 -1.93
N LYS A 415 -3.63 14.86 -0.81
CA LYS A 415 -4.96 14.23 -0.73
C LYS A 415 -5.97 15.18 -0.10
N GLY A 416 -7.25 14.97 -0.41
CA GLY A 416 -8.36 15.65 0.25
C GLY A 416 -8.51 15.25 1.72
N PRO A 417 -9.57 15.72 2.42
CA PRO A 417 -9.85 15.29 3.79
C PRO A 417 -9.93 13.76 3.89
N MET A 418 -9.17 13.18 4.82
CA MET A 418 -9.08 11.73 5.02
C MET A 418 -10.08 11.26 6.08
N TYR A 419 -11.36 11.53 5.83
CA TYR A 419 -12.46 11.04 6.64
C TYR A 419 -13.58 10.53 5.74
N ARG A 420 -14.32 9.55 6.26
CA ARG A 420 -15.54 9.03 5.65
C ARG A 420 -16.68 9.00 6.66
N ALA A 421 -17.89 9.01 6.14
CA ALA A 421 -19.06 8.69 6.96
C ALA A 421 -18.91 7.26 7.54
N PRO A 422 -19.37 7.03 8.78
CA PRO A 422 -19.45 5.69 9.33
C PRO A 422 -20.36 4.79 8.48
N ARG A 423 -19.99 3.53 8.37
CA ARG A 423 -20.76 2.45 7.75
C ARG A 423 -21.26 1.51 8.84
N PRO A 424 -22.29 0.68 8.59
CA PRO A 424 -22.77 -0.28 9.57
C PRO A 424 -21.68 -1.20 10.14
N SER A 425 -20.65 -1.53 9.36
CA SER A 425 -19.50 -2.34 9.81
C SER A 425 -18.67 -1.66 10.90
N ASP A 426 -18.59 -0.33 10.92
CA ASP A 426 -17.82 0.41 11.92
C ASP A 426 -18.47 0.37 13.30
N TYR A 427 -19.70 -0.16 13.42
CA TYR A 427 -20.43 -0.32 14.68
C TYR A 427 -20.60 -1.78 15.09
N LYS A 428 -19.95 -2.72 14.38
CA LYS A 428 -20.02 -4.16 14.72
C LYS A 428 -19.04 -4.57 15.81
N CYS A 429 -18.03 -3.76 16.09
CA CYS A 429 -17.21 -3.90 17.29
C CYS A 429 -17.84 -3.11 18.44
N GLY A 430 -17.68 -3.60 19.66
CA GLY A 430 -18.03 -2.88 20.89
C GLY A 430 -16.79 -2.58 21.74
N PRO A 431 -16.95 -1.86 22.86
CA PRO A 431 -15.83 -1.48 23.73
C PRO A 431 -15.09 -2.70 24.33
N THR A 432 -15.78 -3.83 24.50
CA THR A 432 -15.25 -5.06 25.10
C THR A 432 -14.75 -6.10 24.11
N GLY A 433 -14.89 -5.88 22.79
CA GLY A 433 -14.45 -6.83 21.76
C GLY A 433 -15.12 -6.63 20.40
N CYS A 434 -14.63 -7.33 19.39
CA CYS A 434 -15.22 -7.39 18.05
C CYS A 434 -15.93 -8.74 17.86
N MET A 435 -17.12 -8.73 17.26
CA MET A 435 -17.81 -9.96 16.82
C MET A 435 -17.42 -10.30 15.40
#